data_AF-A0AAW7XEU8-F1
#
_entry.id   AF-A0AAW7XEU8-F1
#
_cell.length_a   1.000
_cell.length_b   1.000
_cell.length_c   1.000
_cell.angle_alpha   90.00
_cell.angle_beta   90.00
_cell.angle_gamma   90.00
#
_symmetry.space_group_name_H-M   'P 1'
#
loop_
_entity.id
_entity.type
_entity.pdbx_description
1 polymer ?
#
loop_
_entity_poly.entity_id
_entity_poly.type
_entity_poly.pdbx_seq_one_letter_code
_entity_poly.pdbx_strand_id
1 'polypeptide(L)'
;IFREHIQKCKKATDKPFGVNIPLMYPSIDQLMKIVIEEGVKIVFTSAGNPKLWTAKLQEQDIKVIHVVSSIKFALKAQEAGVDAVVAEGFEAGGHNGREETTTFTLIPMVKEQIQVPLI
;
A
#
# COMPACT_ATOMS: atom_id res chain seq x y z
N ILE A 1 12.48 -12.44 -11.47
CA ILE A 1 12.97 -11.66 -10.32
C ILE A 1 11.89 -11.51 -9.24
N PHE A 2 10.77 -10.80 -9.43
CA PHE A 2 9.77 -10.58 -8.35
C PHE A 2 9.29 -11.87 -7.63
N ARG A 3 8.80 -12.87 -8.38
CA ARG A 3 8.38 -14.17 -7.82
C ARG A 3 9.49 -14.86 -7.02
N GLU A 4 10.72 -14.81 -7.52
CA GLU A 4 11.87 -15.44 -6.88
C GLU A 4 12.15 -14.84 -5.51
N HIS A 5 12.02 -13.52 -5.34
CA HIS A 5 12.18 -12.86 -4.04
C HIS A 5 11.08 -13.26 -3.04
N ILE A 6 9.84 -13.42 -3.50
CA ILE A 6 8.74 -13.94 -2.65
C ILE A 6 9.08 -15.35 -2.17
N GLN A 7 9.51 -16.22 -3.07
CA GLN A 7 9.87 -17.60 -2.73
C GLN A 7 11.09 -17.67 -1.80
N LYS A 8 12.09 -16.81 -1.99
CA LYS A 8 13.23 -16.68 -1.06
C LYS A 8 12.79 -16.21 0.32
N CYS A 9 11.88 -15.23 0.40
CA CYS A 9 11.34 -14.74 1.68
C CYS A 9 10.58 -15.84 2.43
N LYS A 10 9.67 -16.55 1.76
CA LYS A 10 8.95 -17.71 2.34
C LYS A 10 9.89 -18.80 2.86
N LYS A 11 11.00 -19.06 2.17
CA LYS A 11 12.01 -20.04 2.64
C LYS A 11 12.80 -19.55 3.85
N ALA A 12 12.88 -18.24 4.06
CA ALA A 12 13.67 -17.64 5.13
C ALA A 12 12.88 -17.41 6.42
N THR A 13 11.54 -17.45 6.37
CA THR A 13 10.69 -17.20 7.55
C THR A 13 9.30 -17.83 7.40
N ASP A 14 8.78 -18.38 8.49
CA ASP A 14 7.37 -18.79 8.61
C ASP A 14 6.46 -17.65 9.13
N LYS A 15 7.05 -16.51 9.53
CA LYS A 15 6.30 -15.31 9.95
C LYS A 15 5.66 -14.60 8.75
N PRO A 16 4.53 -13.90 8.94
CA PRO A 16 3.91 -13.11 7.89
C PRO A 16 4.85 -12.05 7.30
N PHE A 17 4.70 -11.79 6.00
CA PHE A 17 5.35 -10.71 5.28
C PHE A 17 4.38 -10.06 4.29
N GLY A 18 4.72 -8.87 3.83
CA GLY A 18 3.99 -8.17 2.78
C GLY A 18 4.86 -7.82 1.59
N VAL A 19 4.22 -7.36 0.52
CA VAL A 19 4.90 -6.83 -0.68
C VAL A 19 4.48 -5.39 -0.93
N ASN A 20 5.41 -4.56 -1.41
CA ASN A 20 5.11 -3.20 -1.85
C ASN A 20 5.05 -3.14 -3.38
N ILE A 21 4.00 -2.53 -3.92
CA ILE A 21 3.75 -2.44 -5.37
C ILE A 21 3.27 -1.03 -5.74
N PRO A 22 4.14 -0.21 -6.38
CA PRO A 22 3.71 1.03 -7.01
C PRO A 22 2.76 0.76 -8.17
N LEU A 23 1.59 1.39 -8.19
CA LEU A 23 0.51 1.08 -9.12
C LEU A 23 0.75 1.61 -10.55
N MET A 24 1.67 2.55 -10.73
CA MET A 24 2.10 3.04 -12.06
C MET A 24 3.05 2.08 -12.80
N TYR A 25 3.37 0.91 -12.24
CA TYR A 25 4.29 -0.02 -12.89
C TYR A 25 3.70 -0.58 -14.20
N PRO A 26 4.43 -0.58 -15.33
CA PRO A 26 3.87 -0.99 -16.64
C PRO A 26 3.32 -2.42 -16.68
N SER A 27 3.80 -3.30 -15.80
CA SER A 27 3.41 -4.73 -15.75
C SER A 27 2.61 -5.07 -14.48
N ILE A 28 1.81 -4.13 -13.99
CA ILE A 28 1.07 -4.27 -12.72
C ILE A 28 0.20 -5.52 -12.68
N ASP A 29 -0.52 -5.86 -13.76
CA ASP A 29 -1.37 -7.05 -13.83
C ASP A 29 -0.58 -8.34 -13.61
N GLN A 30 0.62 -8.43 -14.19
CA GLN A 30 1.49 -9.59 -14.02
C GLN A 30 2.01 -9.69 -12.58
N LEU A 31 2.37 -8.57 -11.95
CA LEU A 31 2.82 -8.55 -10.56
C LEU A 31 1.69 -8.97 -9.62
N MET A 32 0.49 -8.41 -9.80
CA MET A 32 -0.68 -8.76 -8.99
C MET A 32 -1.07 -10.22 -9.13
N LYS A 33 -0.99 -10.78 -10.35
CA LYS A 33 -1.17 -12.23 -10.56
C LYS A 33 -0.16 -13.06 -9.77
N ILE A 34 1.12 -12.67 -9.77
CA ILE A 34 2.16 -13.35 -8.98
C ILE A 34 1.84 -13.27 -7.48
N VAL A 35 1.40 -12.12 -6.96
CA VAL A 35 1.02 -11.95 -5.55
C VAL A 35 -0.07 -12.95 -5.16
N ILE A 36 -1.12 -13.05 -5.98
CA ILE A 36 -2.26 -13.95 -5.73
C ILE A 36 -1.81 -15.41 -5.81
N GLU A 37 -1.10 -15.80 -6.86
CA GLU A 37 -0.60 -17.18 -7.02
C GLU A 37 0.36 -17.60 -5.91
N GLU A 38 1.18 -16.68 -5.43
CA GLU A 38 2.08 -16.92 -4.30
C GLU A 38 1.37 -16.77 -2.94
N GLY A 39 0.06 -16.49 -2.89
CA GLY A 39 -0.70 -16.43 -1.64
C GLY A 39 -0.18 -15.40 -0.63
N VAL A 40 0.37 -14.28 -1.11
CA VAL A 40 0.81 -13.18 -0.24
C VAL A 40 -0.41 -12.55 0.43
N LYS A 41 -0.33 -12.33 1.75
CA LYS A 41 -1.50 -11.88 2.55
C LYS A 41 -1.59 -10.38 2.77
N ILE A 42 -0.51 -9.63 2.51
CA ILE A 42 -0.44 -8.19 2.77
C ILE A 42 0.21 -7.50 1.58
N VAL A 43 -0.50 -6.52 0.99
CA VAL A 43 -0.01 -5.71 -0.12
C VAL A 43 -0.05 -4.24 0.27
N PHE A 44 1.11 -3.59 0.21
CA PHE A 44 1.22 -2.14 0.24
C PHE A 44 1.19 -1.64 -1.20
N THR A 45 0.28 -0.72 -1.50
CA THR A 45 0.19 -0.03 -2.78
C THR A 45 0.59 1.42 -2.62
N SER A 46 1.20 2.01 -3.65
CA SER A 46 1.58 3.42 -3.67
C SER A 46 1.43 3.99 -5.08
N ALA A 47 1.55 5.31 -5.22
CA ALA A 47 1.69 6.02 -6.49
C ALA A 47 0.72 5.52 -7.58
N GLY A 48 -0.57 5.81 -7.41
CA GLY A 48 -1.64 5.49 -8.38
C GLY A 48 -3.02 5.43 -7.72
N ASN A 49 -3.99 4.82 -8.40
CA ASN A 49 -5.37 4.75 -7.91
C ASN A 49 -5.67 3.41 -7.21
N PRO A 50 -5.85 3.37 -5.87
CA PRO A 50 -6.10 2.13 -5.14
C PRO A 50 -7.42 1.44 -5.56
N LYS A 51 -8.42 2.18 -6.06
CA LYS A 51 -9.72 1.63 -6.51
C LYS A 51 -9.59 0.55 -7.59
N LEU A 52 -8.46 0.50 -8.32
CA LEU A 52 -8.23 -0.48 -9.39
C LEU A 52 -8.00 -1.91 -8.89
N TRP A 53 -7.45 -2.06 -7.68
CA TRP A 53 -6.95 -3.34 -7.17
C TRP A 53 -7.47 -3.74 -5.80
N THR A 54 -7.89 -2.78 -4.96
CA THR A 54 -8.28 -3.07 -3.57
C THR A 54 -9.31 -4.19 -3.47
N ALA A 55 -10.46 -4.05 -4.14
CA ALA A 55 -11.52 -5.07 -4.09
C ALA A 55 -11.05 -6.44 -4.61
N LYS A 56 -10.36 -6.47 -5.76
CA LYS A 56 -9.84 -7.70 -6.37
C LYS A 56 -8.88 -8.45 -5.46
N LEU A 57 -8.02 -7.73 -4.74
CA LEU A 57 -7.08 -8.32 -3.78
C LEU A 57 -7.81 -8.82 -2.53
N GLN A 58 -8.77 -8.04 -2.00
CA GLN A 58 -9.56 -8.44 -0.84
C GLN A 58 -10.44 -9.66 -1.09
N GLU A 59 -10.97 -9.82 -2.31
CA GLU A 59 -11.67 -11.06 -2.74
C GLU A 59 -10.79 -12.31 -2.64
N GLN A 60 -9.47 -12.15 -2.65
CA GLN A 60 -8.48 -13.22 -2.49
C GLN A 60 -7.94 -13.31 -1.05
N ASP A 61 -8.62 -12.67 -0.08
CA ASP A 61 -8.19 -12.60 1.32
C ASP A 61 -6.81 -11.95 1.50
N ILE A 62 -6.55 -10.89 0.72
CA ILE A 62 -5.33 -10.08 0.79
C ILE A 62 -5.67 -8.72 1.39
N LYS A 63 -4.95 -8.35 2.45
CA LYS A 63 -5.06 -7.02 3.08
C LYS A 63 -4.34 -5.97 2.25
N VAL A 64 -5.01 -4.86 1.99
CA VAL A 64 -4.50 -3.78 1.14
C VAL A 64 -4.27 -2.53 1.98
N ILE A 65 -3.02 -2.07 1.99
CA ILE A 65 -2.61 -0.83 2.63
C ILE A 65 -2.17 0.14 1.54
N HIS A 66 -2.60 1.40 1.60
CA HIS A 66 -2.21 2.40 0.60
C HIS A 66 -1.40 3.54 1.21
N VAL A 67 -0.27 3.86 0.57
CA VAL A 67 0.59 4.99 0.94
C VAL A 67 0.02 6.29 0.37
N VAL A 68 -0.12 7.31 1.20
CA VAL A 68 -0.64 8.64 0.86
C VAL A 68 0.24 9.73 1.44
N SER A 69 0.23 10.91 0.81
CA SER A 69 1.01 12.08 1.25
C SER A 69 0.14 13.28 1.66
N SER A 70 -1.20 13.14 1.68
CA SER A 70 -2.11 14.22 2.05
C SER A 70 -3.46 13.70 2.54
N ILE A 71 -4.20 14.55 3.26
CA ILE A 71 -5.59 14.27 3.69
C ILE A 71 -6.46 13.86 2.50
N LYS A 72 -6.34 14.59 1.38
CA LYS A 72 -7.14 14.35 0.18
C LYS A 72 -6.94 12.93 -0.37
N PHE A 73 -5.70 12.44 -0.37
CA PHE A 73 -5.41 11.09 -0.82
C PHE A 73 -5.78 10.05 0.24
N ALA A 74 -5.66 10.35 1.53
CA ALA A 74 -6.11 9.48 2.62
C ALA A 74 -7.62 9.19 2.53
N LEU A 75 -8.44 10.24 2.35
CA LEU A 75 -9.89 10.11 2.17
C LEU A 75 -10.22 9.27 0.93
N LYS A 76 -9.55 9.51 -0.20
CA LYS A 76 -9.75 8.72 -1.43
C LYS A 76 -9.34 7.25 -1.28
N ALA A 77 -8.28 6.97 -0.52
CA ALA A 77 -7.85 5.61 -0.22
C ALA A 77 -8.88 4.90 0.67
N GLN A 78 -9.39 5.57 1.71
CA GLN A 78 -10.47 5.06 2.54
C GLN A 78 -11.74 4.78 1.71
N GLU A 79 -12.16 5.71 0.85
CA GLU A 79 -13.29 5.50 -0.07
C GLU A 79 -13.06 4.33 -1.04
N ALA A 80 -11.80 3.99 -1.33
CA ALA A 80 -11.45 2.81 -2.12
C ALA A 80 -11.56 1.49 -1.35
N GLY A 81 -11.84 1.55 -0.04
CA GLY A 81 -12.03 0.39 0.82
C GLY A 81 -10.72 -0.25 1.30
N VAL A 82 -9.61 0.48 1.34
CA VAL A 82 -8.33 -0.07 1.83
C VAL A 82 -8.44 -0.48 3.30
N ASP A 83 -7.70 -1.52 3.71
CA ASP A 83 -7.70 -2.01 5.08
C ASP A 83 -6.92 -1.08 6.04
N ALA A 84 -5.97 -0.30 5.52
CA ALA A 84 -5.24 0.74 6.25
C ALA A 84 -4.61 1.78 5.31
N VAL A 85 -4.16 2.89 5.88
CA VAL A 85 -3.43 3.94 5.18
C VAL A 85 -2.06 4.15 5.84
N VAL A 86 -1.01 4.29 5.03
CA VAL A 86 0.30 4.81 5.47
C VAL A 86 0.37 6.28 5.09
N ALA A 87 0.54 7.18 6.06
CA ALA A 87 0.75 8.59 5.79
C ALA A 87 2.26 8.91 5.78
N GLU A 88 2.81 9.12 4.59
CA GLU A 88 4.23 9.35 4.38
C GLU A 88 4.53 10.86 4.34
N GLY A 89 5.27 11.34 5.33
CA GLY A 89 5.69 12.73 5.43
C GLY A 89 6.95 13.07 4.63
N PHE A 90 7.26 14.36 4.54
CA PHE A 90 8.37 14.91 3.75
C PHE A 90 9.75 14.33 4.08
N GLU A 91 9.96 13.86 5.31
CA GLU A 91 11.25 13.33 5.77
C GLU A 91 11.54 11.92 5.23
N ALA A 92 10.55 11.26 4.61
CA ALA A 92 10.71 9.92 4.04
C ALA A 92 11.75 9.90 2.91
N GLY A 93 12.41 8.75 2.75
CA GLY A 93 13.28 8.51 1.60
C GLY A 93 12.48 8.13 0.36
N GLY A 94 12.94 8.54 -0.83
CA GLY A 94 12.30 8.15 -2.09
C GLY A 94 11.44 9.26 -2.71
N HIS A 95 10.23 8.90 -3.16
CA HIS A 95 9.33 9.83 -3.86
C HIS A 95 8.27 10.38 -2.89
N ASN A 96 8.40 11.65 -2.51
CA ASN A 96 7.51 12.27 -1.53
C ASN A 96 6.38 13.08 -2.19
N GLY A 97 5.38 13.44 -1.39
CA GLY A 97 4.32 14.35 -1.80
C GLY A 97 4.85 15.72 -2.20
N ARG A 98 4.21 16.35 -3.21
CA ARG A 98 4.59 17.69 -3.69
C ARG A 98 4.30 18.79 -2.67
N GLU A 99 3.40 18.50 -1.74
CA GLU A 99 2.98 19.40 -0.67
C GLU A 99 4.03 19.53 0.44
N GLU A 100 5.07 18.69 0.44
CA GLU A 100 6.19 18.72 1.41
C GLU A 100 5.72 18.76 2.88
N THR A 101 4.57 18.14 3.17
CA THR A 101 4.00 18.09 4.52
C THR A 101 4.80 17.11 5.37
N THR A 102 5.31 17.59 6.51
CA THR A 102 6.12 16.80 7.45
C THR A 102 5.30 15.73 8.14
N THR A 103 5.93 14.65 8.57
CA THR A 103 5.30 13.58 9.34
C THR A 103 4.61 14.13 10.60
N PHE A 104 5.27 15.07 11.29
CA PHE A 104 4.75 15.71 12.50
C PHE A 104 3.38 16.38 12.28
N THR A 105 3.16 16.97 11.10
CA THR A 105 1.91 17.66 10.77
C THR A 105 0.92 16.74 10.06
N LEU A 106 1.40 15.88 9.17
CA LEU A 106 0.57 15.01 8.36
C LEU A 106 -0.21 13.98 9.18
N ILE A 107 0.44 13.35 10.17
CA ILE A 107 -0.18 12.29 10.98
C ILE A 107 -1.44 12.76 11.71
N PRO A 108 -1.42 13.83 12.54
CA PRO A 108 -2.63 14.29 13.22
C PRO A 108 -3.71 14.74 12.23
N MET A 109 -3.31 15.45 11.16
CA MET A 109 -4.21 15.92 10.11
C MET A 109 -4.96 14.79 9.39
N VAL A 110 -4.27 13.69 9.07
CA VAL A 110 -4.90 12.52 8.46
C VAL A 110 -5.77 11.78 9.49
N LYS A 111 -5.28 11.62 10.72
CA LYS A 111 -5.98 10.86 11.77
C LYS A 111 -7.36 11.42 12.09
N GLU A 112 -7.52 12.73 12.06
CA GLU A 112 -8.82 13.38 12.29
C GLU A 112 -9.86 13.08 11.21
N GLN A 113 -9.42 12.68 10.01
CA GLN A 113 -10.26 12.61 8.81
C GLN A 113 -10.61 11.18 8.42
N ILE A 114 -9.80 10.19 8.80
CA ILE A 114 -10.01 8.78 8.46
C ILE A 114 -10.38 7.90 9.66
N GLN A 115 -11.07 6.81 9.37
CA GLN A 115 -11.56 5.82 10.33
C GLN A 115 -10.79 4.50 10.20
N VAL A 116 -10.24 4.21 9.02
CA VAL A 116 -9.32 3.07 8.83
C VAL A 116 -8.04 3.27 9.66
N PRO A 117 -7.36 2.18 10.07
CA PRO A 117 -6.07 2.25 10.72
C PRO A 117 -5.08 3.14 9.96
N LEU A 118 -4.36 3.97 10.72
CA LEU A 118 -3.32 4.86 10.23
C LEU A 118 -1.96 4.32 10.67
N ILE A 119 -1.04 4.23 9.72
CA ILE A 119 0.39 3.93 9.90
C ILE A 119 1.18 5.20 9.60
#